data_AF-A0A8H6M1S9-F1
#
_entry.id   AF-A0A8H6M1S9-F1
#
_cell.length_a   1.000
_cell.length_b   1.000
_cell.length_c   1.000
_cell.angle_alpha   90.00
_cell.angle_beta   90.00
_cell.angle_gamma   90.00
#
_symmetry.space_group_name_H-M   'P 1'
#
loop_
_entity.id
_entity.type
_entity.pdbx_description
1 polymer ?
#
loop_
_entity_poly.entity_id
_entity_poly.type
_entity_poly.pdbx_seq_one_letter_code
_entity_poly.pdbx_strand_id
1 'polypeptide(L)' 'MRYSSLTYFAVAALATIQGTHARGDFSRSCTNAFIENNNFLRATCGNGQGGQVNTTLNLNACIGIDPNNLVCRPK' A
#
# COMPACT_ATOMS: atom_id res chain seq x y z
N MET A 1 8.43 -43.41 34.97
CA MET A 1 8.82 -43.39 33.54
C MET A 1 8.08 -42.22 32.91
N ARG A 2 8.82 -41.18 32.53
CA ARG A 2 8.34 -39.83 32.22
C ARG A 2 8.42 -39.68 30.70
N TYR A 3 7.29 -39.79 30.00
CA TYR A 3 7.25 -39.61 28.55
C TYR A 3 7.05 -38.11 28.26
N SER A 4 8.16 -37.44 27.95
CA SER A 4 8.16 -36.06 27.45
C SER A 4 7.54 -36.04 26.05
N SER A 5 6.30 -35.59 25.98
CA SER A 5 5.62 -35.32 24.71
C SER A 5 6.08 -33.97 24.16
N LEU A 6 7.07 -34.00 23.27
CA LEU A 6 7.51 -32.85 22.47
C LEU A 6 6.40 -32.51 21.46
N THR A 7 5.60 -31.50 21.75
CA THR A 7 4.64 -30.94 20.79
C THR A 7 5.30 -29.78 20.04
N TYR A 8 5.69 -30.07 18.79
CA TYR A 8 6.17 -29.10 17.83
C TYR A 8 5.00 -28.22 17.39
N PHE A 9 4.91 -27.00 17.94
CA PHE A 9 4.02 -25.98 17.38
C PHE A 9 4.71 -25.37 16.15
N ALA A 10 4.38 -25.88 14.97
CA ALA A 10 4.69 -25.19 13.72
C ALA A 10 3.85 -23.91 13.67
N VAL A 11 4.46 -22.78 14.00
CA VAL A 11 3.83 -21.47 13.80
C VAL A 11 3.80 -21.23 12.29
N ALA A 12 2.63 -21.43 11.68
CA ALA A 12 2.40 -21.02 10.31
C ALA A 12 2.50 -19.48 10.25
N ALA A 13 3.63 -18.98 9.75
CA ALA A 13 3.79 -17.57 9.44
C ALA A 13 2.82 -17.21 8.31
N LEU A 14 1.67 -16.64 8.66
CA LEU A 14 0.80 -15.96 7.71
C LEU A 14 1.52 -14.69 7.28
N ALA A 15 2.44 -14.80 6.32
CA ALA A 15 2.83 -13.68 5.51
C ALA A 15 1.61 -13.29 4.69
N THR A 16 0.71 -12.49 5.28
CA THR A 16 -0.26 -11.73 4.50
C THR A 16 0.57 -10.73 3.71
N ILE A 17 1.05 -11.15 2.54
CA ILE A 17 1.40 -10.23 1.47
C ILE A 17 0.06 -9.60 1.11
N GLN A 18 -0.33 -8.60 1.89
CA GLN A 18 -1.31 -7.64 1.47
C GLN A 18 -0.61 -6.96 0.30
N GLY A 19 -0.81 -7.53 -0.90
CA GLY A 19 -0.68 -6.76 -2.12
C GLY A 19 -1.39 -5.46 -1.79
N THR A 20 -0.65 -4.36 -1.86
CA THR A 20 -1.16 -3.04 -1.56
C THR A 20 -2.18 -2.73 -2.65
N HIS A 21 -3.37 -3.33 -2.53
CA HIS A 21 -4.59 -2.62 -2.85
C HIS A 21 -4.39 -1.29 -2.13
N ALA A 22 -4.36 -0.20 -2.88
CA ALA A 22 -4.67 1.07 -2.29
C ALA A 22 -6.10 0.95 -1.73
N ARG A 23 -6.25 0.32 -0.56
CA ARG A 23 -7.18 0.77 0.46
C ARG A 23 -6.90 2.26 0.45
N GLY A 24 -7.92 3.08 0.15
CA GLY A 24 -7.78 4.52 0.14
C GLY A 24 -7.22 5.04 1.46
N ASP A 25 -7.33 6.33 1.72
CA ASP A 25 -6.76 6.93 2.95
C ASP A 25 -5.22 6.96 2.99
N PHE A 26 -4.54 6.99 1.83
CA PHE A 26 -3.09 7.24 1.79
C PHE A 26 -2.71 8.53 2.53
N SER A 27 -3.62 9.51 2.54
CA SER A 27 -3.51 10.77 3.29
C SER A 27 -3.32 10.61 4.80
N ARG A 28 -3.62 9.44 5.39
CA ARG A 28 -3.35 9.16 6.81
C ARG A 28 -1.88 9.04 7.13
N SER A 29 -1.10 8.52 6.20
CA SER A 29 0.34 8.29 6.35
C SER A 29 1.18 9.20 5.46
N CYS A 30 0.56 9.97 4.57
CA CYS A 30 1.22 10.79 3.58
C CYS A 30 0.93 12.28 3.78
N THR A 31 1.95 13.11 3.59
CA THR A 31 1.89 14.56 3.65
C THR A 31 2.48 15.18 2.39
N ASN A 32 2.27 16.49 2.23
CA ASN A 32 2.80 17.28 1.11
C ASN A 32 2.44 16.68 -0.26
N ALA A 33 1.19 16.22 -0.40
CA ALA A 33 0.71 15.60 -1.62
C ALA A 33 0.43 16.67 -2.69
N PHE A 34 1.00 16.51 -3.87
CA PHE A 34 0.74 17.38 -5.02
C PHE A 34 0.79 16.59 -6.32
N ILE A 35 0.03 17.07 -7.31
CA ILE A 35 0.07 16.53 -8.68
C ILE A 35 1.12 17.33 -9.45
N GLU A 36 2.16 16.63 -9.90
CA GLU A 36 3.16 17.15 -10.81
C GLU A 36 2.65 17.08 -12.26
N ASN A 37 3.27 17.84 -13.17
CA ASN A 37 3.03 17.70 -14.60
C ASN A 37 3.12 16.22 -15.04
N ASN A 38 2.38 15.84 -16.08
CA ASN A 38 2.28 14.48 -16.61
C ASN A 38 1.55 13.46 -15.72
N ASN A 39 0.62 13.89 -14.86
CA ASN A 39 -0.29 13.01 -14.10
C ASN A 39 0.42 12.18 -13.02
N PHE A 40 1.53 12.67 -12.47
CA PHE A 40 2.22 12.01 -11.36
C PHE A 40 1.79 12.63 -10.03
N LEU A 41 1.29 11.80 -9.12
CA LEU A 41 1.08 12.18 -7.73
C LEU A 41 2.37 11.97 -6.95
N ARG A 42 2.92 13.05 -6.38
CA ARG A 42 4.01 12.99 -5.40
C ARG A 42 3.48 13.19 -4.01
N ALA A 43 4.05 12.46 -3.06
CA ALA A 43 3.79 12.65 -1.64
C ALA A 43 4.95 12.10 -0.81
N THR A 44 5.09 12.59 0.41
CA THR A 44 5.98 12.01 1.42
C THR A 44 5.16 11.12 2.33
N CYS A 45 5.44 9.82 2.34
CA CYS A 45 4.65 8.83 3.07
C CYS A 45 5.46 8.11 4.13
N GLY A 46 4.80 7.63 5.18
CA GLY A 46 5.40 6.72 6.15
C GLY A 46 5.94 5.46 5.48
N ASN A 47 7.15 5.05 5.85
CA ASN A 47 7.81 3.86 5.30
C ASN A 47 7.49 2.56 6.07
N GLY A 48 6.57 2.60 7.03
CA GLY A 48 6.21 1.47 7.89
C GLY A 48 7.20 1.16 9.03
N GLN A 49 8.34 1.85 9.11
CA GLN A 49 9.39 1.66 10.11
C GLN A 49 9.57 2.88 11.04
N GLY A 50 8.59 3.80 11.04
CA GLY A 50 8.65 5.07 11.79
C GLY A 50 9.36 6.21 11.05
N GLY A 51 9.89 5.96 9.84
CA GLY A 51 10.46 6.98 8.96
C GLY A 51 9.49 7.43 7.87
N GLN A 52 9.95 8.38 7.06
CA GLN A 52 9.24 8.87 5.87
C GLN A 52 10.06 8.65 4.61
N VAL A 53 9.38 8.51 3.48
CA VAL A 53 9.97 8.35 2.15
C VAL A 53 9.19 9.15 1.12
N ASN A 54 9.90 9.79 0.18
CA ASN A 54 9.26 10.45 -0.94
C ASN A 54 8.83 9.41 -1.99
N THR A 55 7.57 9.44 -2.37
CA THR A 55 6.96 8.47 -3.30
C THR A 55 6.37 9.19 -4.50
N THR A 56 6.25 8.44 -5.60
CA THR A 56 5.61 8.90 -6.83
C THR A 56 4.67 7.82 -7.36
N LEU A 57 3.45 8.20 -7.73
CA LEU A 57 2.45 7.34 -8.36
C LEU A 57 2.03 7.95 -9.69
N ASN A 58 2.08 7.17 -10.77
CA ASN A 58 1.48 7.57 -12.04
C ASN A 58 -0.05 7.35 -11.97
N LEU A 59 -0.84 8.43 -12.02
CA LEU A 59 -2.29 8.37 -11.92
C LEU A 59 -2.94 7.68 -13.12
N ASN A 60 -2.32 7.71 -14.31
CA ASN A 60 -2.84 6.98 -15.47
C ASN A 60 -2.87 5.46 -15.26
N ALA A 61 -2.15 4.98 -14.25
CA ALA A 61 -2.11 3.57 -13.89
C ALA A 61 -3.34 3.12 -13.10
N CYS A 62 -4.16 4.04 -12.58
CA CYS A 62 -5.33 3.73 -11.75
C CYS A 62 -6.53 4.68 -11.96
N ILE A 63 -6.39 5.76 -12.73
CA ILE A 63 -7.43 6.72 -13.05
C ILE A 63 -7.62 6.75 -14.57
N GLY A 64 -8.87 6.59 -14.99
CA GLY A 64 -9.30 6.79 -16.37
C GLY A 64 -10.26 7.97 -16.48
N ILE A 65 -10.52 8.36 -17.73
CA ILE A 65 -11.47 9.41 -18.07
C ILE A 65 -12.66 8.75 -18.77
N ASP A 66 -13.86 8.98 -18.25
CA ASP A 66 -15.13 8.75 -18.92
C ASP A 66 -15.72 10.12 -19.34
N PRO A 67 -16.76 10.18 -20.20
CA PRO A 67 -17.17 11.41 -20.87
C PRO A 67 -17.37 12.65 -19.98
N ASN A 68 -17.74 12.45 -18.71
CA ASN A 68 -17.95 13.54 -17.75
C ASN A 68 -17.23 13.35 -16.40
N ASN A 69 -16.51 12.24 -16.20
CA ASN A 69 -16.03 11.85 -14.87
C ASN A 69 -14.64 11.23 -14.92
N LEU A 70 -13.87 11.44 -13.84
CA LEU A 70 -12.72 10.60 -13.55
C LEU A 70 -13.23 9.32 -12.88
N VAL A 71 -12.72 8.18 -13.34
CA VAL A 71 -13.08 6.87 -12.81
C VAL A 71 -11.84 6.10 -12.38
N CYS A 72 -11.97 5.32 -11.31
CA CYS A 72 -10.91 4.40 -10.92
C CYS A 72 -10.88 3.21 -11.88
N ARG A 73 -9.70 2.91 -12.43
CA ARG A 73 -9.44 1.72 -13.24
C ARG A 73 -8.64 0.73 -12.40
N PRO A 74 -9.16 -0.49 -12.15
CA PRO A 74 -8.34 -1.55 -11.57
C PRO A 74 -7.22 -1.92 -12.56
N LYS A 75 -6.04 -2.22 -12.03
CA LYS A 75 -4.95 -2.82 -12.82
C LYS A 75 -5.19 -4.30 -13.06
#